data_AF-A0A1F5DL07-F1
#
_entry.id   AF-A0A1F5DL07-F1
#
_cell.length_a   1.000
_cell.length_b   1.000
_cell.length_c   1.000
_cell.angle_alpha   90.00
_cell.angle_beta   90.00
_cell.angle_gamma   90.00
#
_symmetry.space_group_name_H-M   'P 1'
#
loop_
_entity.id
_entity.type
_entity.pdbx_description
1 polymer ?
#
loop_
_entity_poly.entity_id
_entity_poly.type
_entity_poly.pdbx_seq_one_letter_code
_entity_poly.pdbx_strand_id
1 'polypeptide(L)'
;MLVRKQILLEDSHEFAIEELAALAGKSFSQMTRELLDKAVKVESKKIRKKAKKKLTQYEALEEWMSHPVSGPGDSEYDKYAYDL
;
A
#
# COMPACT_ATOMS: atom_id res chain seq x y z
N MET A 1 25.52 -14.22 5.91
CA MET A 1 25.42 -15.09 4.71
C MET A 1 24.76 -14.29 3.60
N LEU A 2 25.38 -14.16 2.42
CA LEU A 2 24.78 -13.45 1.29
C LEU A 2 23.81 -14.38 0.56
N VAL A 3 22.55 -13.96 0.42
CA VAL A 3 21.54 -14.70 -0.33
C VAL A 3 21.60 -14.27 -1.79
N ARG A 4 21.88 -15.22 -2.69
CA ARG A 4 21.81 -14.97 -4.14
C ARG A 4 20.36 -15.04 -4.60
N LYS A 5 19.95 -14.09 -5.43
CA LYS A 5 18.62 -14.01 -6.03
C LYS A 5 18.80 -13.76 -7.53
N GLN A 6 17.97 -14.41 -8.34
CA GLN A 6 17.84 -14.13 -9.76
C GLN A 6 16.67 -13.17 -9.95
N ILE A 7 16.83 -12.20 -10.84
CA ILE A 7 15.81 -11.19 -11.16
C ILE A 7 15.69 -11.18 -12.68
N LEU A 8 14.46 -11.26 -13.17
CA LEU A 8 14.19 -11.07 -14.58
C LEU A 8 14.01 -9.57 -14.83
N LEU A 9 14.76 -9.02 -15.79
CA LEU A 9 14.65 -7.64 -16.22
C LEU A 9 14.30 -7.63 -17.71
N GLU A 10 13.62 -6.58 -18.13
CA GLU A 10 13.52 -6.25 -19.54
C GLU A 10 14.82 -5.56 -19.97
N ASP A 11 15.22 -5.74 -21.23
CA ASP A 11 16.47 -5.19 -21.78
C ASP A 11 16.59 -3.68 -21.52
N SER A 12 15.49 -2.94 -21.67
CA SER A 12 15.43 -1.50 -21.41
C SER A 12 15.83 -1.12 -19.97
N HIS A 13 15.44 -1.94 -18.99
CA HIS A 13 15.77 -1.73 -17.58
C HIS A 13 17.22 -2.09 -17.29
N GLU A 14 17.76 -3.12 -17.93
CA GLU A 14 19.17 -3.49 -17.81
C GLU A 14 20.06 -2.35 -18.27
N PHE A 15 19.83 -1.82 -19.48
CA PHE A 15 20.60 -0.69 -20.03
C PHE A 15 20.53 0.55 -19.13
N ALA A 16 19.32 0.92 -18.67
CA ALA A 16 19.16 2.07 -17.80
C ALA A 16 19.94 1.92 -16.48
N ILE A 17 19.97 0.72 -15.90
CA ILE A 17 20.71 0.46 -14.66
C ILE A 17 22.23 0.49 -14.92
N GLU A 18 22.69 -0.04 -16.05
CA GLU A 18 24.10 0.04 -16.45
C GLU A 18 24.58 1.48 -16.63
N GLU A 19 23.80 2.32 -17.33
CA GLU A 19 24.13 3.74 -17.51
C GLU A 19 24.20 4.48 -16.16
N LEU A 20 23.22 4.26 -15.28
CA LEU A 20 23.22 4.84 -13.94
C LEU A 20 24.41 4.36 -13.11
N ALA A 21 24.76 3.07 -13.21
CA ALA A 21 25.89 2.50 -12.51
C ALA A 21 27.22 3.10 -13.00
N ALA A 22 27.37 3.27 -14.32
CA ALA A 22 28.52 3.91 -14.94
C ALA A 22 28.66 5.37 -14.49
N LEU A 23 27.58 6.15 -14.53
CA LEU A 23 27.57 7.55 -14.06
C LEU A 23 27.92 7.69 -12.58
N ALA A 24 27.49 6.74 -11.75
CA ALA A 24 27.77 6.74 -10.32
C ALA A 24 29.12 6.12 -9.94
N GLY A 25 29.86 5.54 -10.89
CA GLY A 25 31.09 4.78 -10.63
C GLY A 25 30.86 3.55 -9.75
N LYS A 26 29.67 2.93 -9.83
CA LYS A 26 29.26 1.78 -9.01
C LYS A 26 29.13 0.53 -9.86
N SER A 27 29.18 -0.64 -9.24
CA SER A 27 28.83 -1.88 -9.95
C SER A 27 27.33 -2.02 -10.16
N PHE A 28 26.93 -2.72 -11.21
CA PHE A 28 25.53 -3.03 -11.49
C PHE A 28 24.80 -3.63 -10.26
N SER A 29 25.44 -4.58 -9.57
CA SER A 29 24.87 -5.20 -8.36
C SER A 29 24.73 -4.23 -7.19
N GLN A 30 25.58 -3.21 -7.08
CA GLN A 30 25.42 -2.17 -6.06
C GLN A 30 24.27 -1.24 -6.40
N MET A 31 24.19 -0.79 -7.66
CA MET A 31 23.12 0.10 -8.12
C MET A 31 21.74 -0.55 -7.98
N THR A 32 21.59 -1.80 -8.44
CA THR A 32 20.35 -2.58 -8.29
C THR A 32 19.91 -2.71 -6.83
N ARG A 33 20.83 -2.96 -5.89
CA ARG A 33 20.52 -3.04 -4.46
C ARG A 33 20.01 -1.70 -3.90
N GLU A 34 20.64 -0.59 -4.27
CA GLU A 34 20.21 0.74 -3.83
C GLU A 34 18.83 1.11 -4.37
N LEU A 35 18.55 0.79 -5.64
CA LEU A 35 17.24 1.01 -6.25
C LEU A 35 16.14 0.18 -5.56
N LEU A 36 16.40 -1.11 -5.32
CA LEU A 36 15.47 -1.99 -4.62
C LEU A 36 15.19 -1.52 -3.18
N ASP A 37 16.22 -1.12 -2.44
CA ASP A 37 16.04 -0.62 -1.07
C ASP A 37 15.19 0.67 -1.03
N LYS A 38 15.42 1.59 -1.98
CA LYS A 38 14.58 2.79 -2.14
C LYS A 38 13.13 2.42 -2.48
N ALA A 39 12.91 1.49 -3.41
CA ALA A 39 11.58 1.03 -3.80
C ALA A 39 10.83 0.42 -2.60
N VAL A 40 11.48 -0.46 -1.84
CA VAL A 40 10.92 -1.07 -0.63
C VAL A 40 10.58 -0.02 0.43
N LYS A 41 11.44 1.00 0.62
CA LYS A 41 11.16 2.11 1.56
C LYS A 41 9.96 2.94 1.14
N VAL A 42 9.77 3.19 -0.15
CA VAL A 42 8.61 3.93 -0.66
C VAL A 42 7.33 3.10 -0.50
N GLU A 43 7.35 1.83 -0.90
CA GLU A 43 6.17 0.97 -0.80
C GLU A 43 5.80 0.66 0.66
N SER A 44 6.77 0.41 1.53
CA SER A 44 6.51 0.21 2.97
C SER A 44 5.88 1.45 3.63
N LYS A 45 6.27 2.66 3.24
CA LYS A 45 5.61 3.90 3.69
C LYS A 45 4.16 3.98 3.18
N LYS A 46 3.89 3.60 1.93
CA LYS A 46 2.52 3.56 1.39
C LYS A 46 1.66 2.52 2.11
N ILE A 47 2.18 1.33 2.35
CA ILE A 47 1.49 0.25 3.08
C ILE A 47 1.17 0.71 4.51
N ARG A 48 2.14 1.29 5.23
CA ARG A 48 1.92 1.83 6.58
C ARG A 48 0.89 2.96 6.60
N LYS A 49 0.90 3.86 5.60
CA LYS A 49 -0.12 4.90 5.47
C LYS A 49 -1.51 4.30 5.22
N LYS A 50 -1.63 3.31 4.33
CA LYS A 50 -2.90 2.59 4.09
C LYS A 50 -3.38 1.85 5.35
N ALA A 51 -2.47 1.22 6.10
CA ALA A 51 -2.79 0.55 7.35
C ALA A 51 -3.30 1.54 8.41
N LYS A 52 -2.68 2.73 8.53
CA LYS A 52 -3.15 3.80 9.43
C LYS A 52 -4.46 4.45 8.98
N LYS A 53 -4.79 4.39 7.68
CA LYS A 53 -6.00 4.99 7.11
C LYS A 53 -7.19 4.03 7.06
N LYS A 54 -6.96 2.73 7.29
CA LYS A 54 -8.05 1.83 7.62
C LYS A 54 -8.49 2.20 9.02
N LEU A 55 -9.64 2.89 9.14
CA LEU A 55 -10.35 2.97 10.42
C LEU A 55 -10.36 1.57 11.01
N THR A 56 -9.82 1.43 12.21
CA THR A 56 -10.01 0.20 12.97
C THR A 56 -11.51 -0.01 13.14
N GLN A 57 -11.97 -1.26 13.19
CA GLN A 57 -13.40 -1.56 13.38
C GLN A 57 -13.96 -0.82 14.61
N TYR A 58 -13.11 -0.58 15.61
CA TYR A 58 -13.41 0.20 16.80
C TYR A 58 -13.60 1.70 16.51
N GLU A 59 -12.71 2.36 15.76
CA GLU A 59 -12.88 3.77 15.39
C GLU A 59 -14.11 3.99 14.49
N ALA A 60 -14.42 3.03 13.60
CA ALA A 60 -15.65 3.08 12.81
C ALA A 60 -16.91 2.94 13.68
N LEU A 61 -16.86 2.09 14.72
CA LEU A 61 -17.90 1.96 15.73
C LEU A 61 -18.05 3.24 16.57
N GLU A 62 -16.96 3.89 16.98
CA GLU A 62 -17.00 5.17 17.69
C GLU A 62 -17.63 6.27 16.83
N GLU A 63 -17.30 6.35 15.54
CA GLU A 63 -17.89 7.33 14.61
C GLU A 63 -19.40 7.09 14.41
N TRP A 64 -19.82 5.81 14.33
CA TRP A 64 -21.24 5.43 14.29
C TRP A 64 -21.98 5.70 15.60
N MET A 65 -21.32 5.55 16.75
CA MET A 65 -21.88 5.89 18.06
C MET A 65 -21.99 7.40 18.27
N SER A 66 -21.07 8.19 17.73
CA SER A 66 -21.09 9.66 17.84
C SER A 66 -22.07 10.32 16.86
N HIS A 67 -22.37 9.66 15.75
CA HIS A 67 -23.39 10.07 14.79
C HIS A 67 -24.43 8.95 14.63
N PRO A 68 -25.19 8.63 15.69
CA PRO A 68 -26.22 7.63 15.60
C PRO A 68 -27.22 8.14 14.56
N VAL A 69 -27.29 7.46 13.42
CA VAL A 69 -28.37 7.69 12.47
C VAL A 69 -29.63 7.30 13.24
N SER A 70 -30.54 8.26 13.43
CA SER A 70 -31.84 7.97 14.00
C SER A 70 -32.42 6.81 13.22
N GLY A 71 -32.56 5.67 13.90
CA GLY A 71 -33.35 4.57 13.37
C GLY A 71 -34.73 5.11 13.00
N PRO A 72 -35.42 4.42 12.10
CA PRO A 72 -36.59 4.94 11.42
C PRO A 72 -37.78 4.92 12.37
N GLY A 73 -37.89 5.96 13.17
CA GLY A 73 -39.18 6.39 13.68
C GLY A 73 -39.93 7.03 12.52
N ASP A 74 -40.84 6.28 11.90
CA ASP A 74 -41.89 6.75 10.97
C ASP A 74 -41.53 7.00 9.50
N SER A 75 -40.56 6.29 8.93
CA SER A 75 -40.37 6.24 7.45
C SER A 75 -41.18 5.09 6.84
N GLU A 76 -41.98 5.35 5.78
CA GLU A 76 -42.74 4.31 5.06
C GLU A 76 -41.86 3.16 4.51
N TYR A 77 -40.58 3.44 4.27
CA TYR A 77 -39.62 2.47 3.75
C TYR A 77 -39.24 1.37 4.77
N ASP A 78 -39.46 1.60 6.05
CA ASP A 78 -39.03 0.69 7.11
C ASP A 78 -40.01 -0.44 7.42
N LYS A 79 -41.24 -0.33 6.92
CA LYS A 79 -42.22 -1.41 6.96
C LYS A 79 -41.79 -2.64 6.16
N TYR A 80 -40.94 -2.47 5.15
CA TYR A 80 -40.55 -3.54 4.23
C TYR A 80 -39.18 -4.16 4.55
N ALA A 81 -38.46 -3.65 5.55
CA ALA A 81 -37.12 -4.11 5.87
C ALA A 81 -37.09 -5.39 6.73
N TYR A 82 -38.20 -5.75 7.38
CA TYR A 82 -38.29 -6.90 8.29
C TYR A 82 -39.35 -7.94 7.90
N ASP A 83 -39.97 -7.82 6.73
CA ASP A 83 -40.79 -8.89 6.14
C ASP A 83 -39.91 -9.77 5.23
N LEU A 84 -39.10 -10.64 5.84
CA LEU A 84 -38.43 -11.79 5.21
C LEU A 84 -38.39 -12.96 6.19
#